data_AF-A0A6M3J9R0-F1
#
_entry.id   AF-A0A6M3J9R0-F1
#
_cell.length_a   1.000
_cell.length_b   1.000
_cell.length_c   1.000
_cell.angle_alpha   90.00
_cell.angle_beta   90.00
_cell.angle_gamma   90.00
#
_symmetry.space_group_name_H-M   'P 1'
#
loop_
_entity.id
_entity.type
_entity.pdbx_description
1 polymer ?
#
loop_
_entity_poly.entity_id
_entity_poly.type
_entity_poly.pdbx_seq_one_letter_code
_entity_poly.pdbx_strand_id
1 'polypeptide(L)'
;MVALRRTRTLGSSIPKKKLASGYYRLIGDLYSETDYWKPKTRADCAMVKRPCPYVLCRYHLYLDVGRSGNLKFNFPGLEVWEMGESCVLDVADRGGATFDDVGAAMNLVRERIHQIECEAIDHVRNRGDLVEFAPEGG
;
A
#
# COMPACT_ATOMS: atom_id res chain seq x y z
N MET A 1 -6.66 -1.37 -24.88
CA MET A 1 -7.05 -2.51 -24.02
C MET A 1 -5.91 -3.53 -23.99
N VAL A 2 -4.98 -3.41 -23.05
CA VAL A 2 -3.98 -4.47 -22.81
C VAL A 2 -4.57 -5.40 -21.77
N ALA A 3 -5.04 -6.56 -22.23
CA ALA A 3 -5.46 -7.65 -21.36
C ALA A 3 -4.21 -8.28 -20.73
N LEU A 4 -3.75 -7.72 -19.61
CA LEU A 4 -2.74 -8.35 -18.77
C LEU A 4 -3.34 -9.67 -18.27
N ARG A 5 -2.76 -10.80 -18.72
CA ARG A 5 -3.06 -12.13 -18.19
C ARG A 5 -2.82 -12.11 -16.69
N ARG A 6 -3.88 -11.88 -15.90
CA ARG A 6 -3.84 -12.00 -14.44
C ARG A 6 -3.74 -13.49 -14.10
N THR A 7 -2.55 -14.07 -14.19
CA THR A 7 -2.21 -15.08 -13.18
C THR A 7 -2.29 -14.34 -11.86
N ARG A 8 -3.42 -14.50 -11.14
CA ARG A 8 -3.61 -13.99 -9.77
C ARG A 8 -2.63 -14.75 -8.87
N THR A 9 -1.35 -14.44 -8.99
CA THR A 9 -0.36 -14.84 -8.00
C THR A 9 -0.72 -14.09 -6.73
N LEU A 10 -0.92 -14.85 -5.66
CA LEU A 10 -1.02 -14.27 -4.32
C LEU A 10 0.26 -13.44 -4.07
N GLY A 11 0.11 -12.35 -3.33
CA GLY A 11 1.24 -11.49 -2.96
C GLY A 11 2.43 -12.30 -2.45
N SER A 12 3.65 -11.89 -2.79
CA SER A 12 4.87 -12.56 -2.39
C SER A 12 5.44 -11.86 -1.17
N SER A 13 5.81 -12.64 -0.16
CA SER A 13 6.30 -12.10 1.10
C SER A 13 7.75 -12.48 1.35
N ILE A 14 8.57 -11.49 1.69
CA ILE A 14 9.94 -11.67 2.18
C ILE A 14 9.91 -11.61 3.71
N PRO A 15 10.29 -12.69 4.42
CA PRO A 15 10.35 -12.70 5.87
C PRO A 15 11.43 -11.73 6.40
N LYS A 16 11.17 -11.10 7.55
CA LYS A 16 12.14 -10.24 8.25
C LYS A 16 13.50 -10.90 8.45
N LYS A 17 13.52 -12.19 8.81
CA LYS A 17 14.76 -12.95 8.99
C LYS A 17 15.61 -13.02 7.71
N LYS A 18 14.97 -13.10 6.54
CA LYS A 18 15.66 -13.10 5.23
C LYS A 18 16.23 -11.71 4.91
N LEU A 19 15.47 -10.65 5.20
CA LEU A 19 15.97 -9.27 5.08
C LEU A 19 17.17 -8.99 6.00
N ALA A 20 17.23 -9.64 7.16
CA ALA A 20 18.35 -9.56 8.10
C ALA A 20 19.52 -10.50 7.76
N SER A 21 19.44 -11.28 6.68
CA SER A 21 20.54 -12.15 6.27
C SER A 21 21.74 -11.35 5.76
N GLY A 22 22.94 -11.93 5.87
CA GLY A 22 24.20 -11.23 5.57
C GLY A 22 24.25 -10.58 4.19
N TYR A 23 23.64 -11.20 3.17
CA TYR A 23 23.57 -10.65 1.81
C TYR A 23 22.81 -9.33 1.75
N TYR A 24 21.58 -9.28 2.29
CA TYR A 24 20.75 -8.08 2.25
C TYR A 24 21.28 -6.98 3.17
N ARG A 25 21.89 -7.35 4.31
CA ARG A 25 22.57 -6.39 5.18
C ARG A 25 23.75 -5.74 4.46
N LEU A 26 24.59 -6.54 3.81
CA LEU A 26 25.73 -6.04 3.02
C LEU A 26 25.28 -5.08 1.92
N ILE A 27 24.19 -5.41 1.21
CA ILE A 27 23.61 -4.51 0.19
C ILE A 27 23.18 -3.18 0.81
N GLY A 28 22.50 -3.22 1.96
CA GLY A 28 22.08 -2.00 2.66
C GLY A 28 23.26 -1.12 3.08
N ASP A 29 24.38 -1.73 3.48
CA ASP A 29 25.60 -1.01 3.84
C ASP A 29 26.28 -0.42 2.59
N LEU A 30 26.36 -1.21 1.50
CA LEU A 30 26.97 -0.82 0.22
C LEU A 30 26.21 0.33 -0.47
N TYR A 31 24.89 0.35 -0.33
CA TYR A 31 23.99 1.38 -0.86
C TYR A 31 23.32 2.15 0.29
N SER A 32 24.12 2.63 1.23
CA SER A 32 23.66 3.38 2.41
C SER A 32 23.37 4.86 2.13
N GLU A 33 23.79 5.36 0.97
CA GLU A 33 23.50 6.71 0.51
C GLU A 33 21.99 6.87 0.29
N THR A 34 21.35 7.57 1.22
CA THR A 34 19.91 7.86 1.20
C THR A 34 19.63 9.35 1.12
N ASP A 35 20.66 10.14 0.78
CA ASP A 35 20.60 11.61 0.73
C ASP A 35 19.95 12.12 -0.57
N TYR A 36 18.74 11.63 -0.82
CA TYR A 36 17.84 12.17 -1.82
C TYR A 36 16.67 12.86 -1.12
N TRP A 37 16.13 13.88 -1.77
CA TRP A 37 14.97 14.58 -1.25
C TRP A 37 13.77 13.61 -1.13
N LYS A 38 13.17 13.54 0.06
CA LYS A 38 11.98 12.73 0.35
C LYS A 38 10.88 13.62 0.94
N PRO A 39 9.65 13.56 0.41
CA PRO A 39 8.56 14.36 0.94
C PRO A 39 8.23 13.94 2.37
N LYS A 40 7.97 14.93 3.24
CA LYS A 40 7.61 14.70 4.64
C LYS A 40 6.12 14.84 4.86
N THR A 41 5.46 15.67 4.05
CA THR A 41 4.04 15.97 4.14
C THR A 41 3.30 15.60 2.85
N ARG A 42 1.96 15.53 2.92
CA ARG A 42 1.11 15.34 1.75
C ARG A 42 1.27 16.48 0.74
N ALA A 43 1.43 17.71 1.21
CA ALA A 43 1.67 18.87 0.34
C ALA A 43 2.98 18.71 -0.45
N ASP A 44 4.04 18.21 0.19
CA ASP A 44 5.32 17.96 -0.48
C ASP A 44 5.19 16.91 -1.60
N CYS A 45 4.39 15.85 -1.39
CA CYS A 45 4.26 14.76 -2.36
C CYS A 45 3.10 14.89 -3.35
N ALA A 46 2.27 15.93 -3.26
CA ALA A 46 1.12 16.14 -4.11
C ALA A 46 1.51 16.26 -5.59
N MET A 47 2.60 16.97 -5.88
CA MET A 47 3.08 17.23 -7.25
C MET A 47 4.14 16.23 -7.74
N VAL A 48 4.47 15.22 -6.93
CA VAL A 48 5.41 14.17 -7.34
C VAL A 48 4.78 13.34 -8.47
N LYS A 49 5.55 13.03 -9.51
CA LYS A 49 5.07 12.23 -10.64
C LYS A 49 4.53 10.87 -10.18
N ARG A 50 3.43 10.43 -10.79
CA ARG A 50 2.87 9.08 -10.61
C ARG A 50 3.29 8.15 -11.76
N PRO A 51 3.52 6.84 -11.53
CA PRO A 51 3.56 6.15 -10.23
C PRO A 51 4.62 6.69 -9.27
N CYS A 52 4.30 6.74 -7.98
CA CYS A 52 5.14 7.38 -6.97
C CYS A 52 6.49 6.65 -6.84
N PRO A 53 7.64 7.36 -6.90
CA PRO A 53 8.96 6.72 -6.77
C PRO A 53 9.28 6.31 -5.32
N TYR A 54 8.56 6.87 -4.33
CA TYR A 54 8.83 6.66 -2.91
C TYR A 54 8.14 5.39 -2.39
N VAL A 55 8.57 4.22 -2.87
CA VAL A 55 7.97 2.91 -2.57
C VAL A 55 8.00 2.51 -1.09
N LEU A 56 8.86 3.14 -0.30
CA LEU A 56 8.95 2.95 1.16
C LEU A 56 7.96 3.82 1.95
N CYS A 57 7.16 4.66 1.29
CA CYS A 57 6.12 5.43 1.95
C CYS A 57 5.04 4.49 2.50
N ARG A 58 4.57 4.73 3.73
CA ARG A 58 3.50 3.94 4.37
C ARG A 58 2.16 3.92 3.61
N TYR A 59 1.99 4.83 2.65
CA TYR A 59 0.78 5.00 1.84
C TYR A 59 0.95 4.39 0.44
N HIS A 60 2.11 3.80 0.14
CA HIS A 60 2.41 3.27 -1.18
C HIS A 60 1.74 1.91 -1.39
N LEU A 61 1.11 1.68 -2.55
CA LEU A 61 0.33 0.47 -2.82
C LEU A 61 1.18 -0.74 -3.30
N TYR A 62 2.46 -0.51 -3.62
CA TYR A 62 3.38 -1.57 -4.08
C TYR A 62 3.79 -2.56 -2.99
N LEU A 63 4.05 -2.06 -1.78
CA LEU A 63 4.65 -2.81 -0.67
C LEU A 63 3.81 -2.66 0.59
N ASP A 64 3.52 -3.78 1.24
CA ASP A 64 2.93 -3.84 2.57
C ASP A 64 3.95 -4.34 3.59
N VAL A 65 4.14 -3.58 4.67
CA VAL A 65 4.99 -3.98 5.79
C VAL A 65 4.10 -4.54 6.89
N GLY A 66 4.17 -5.85 7.10
CA GLY A 66 3.43 -6.50 8.18
C GLY A 66 3.95 -6.07 9.55
N ARG A 67 3.11 -6.19 10.59
CA ARG A 67 3.44 -5.82 11.98
C ARG A 67 4.71 -6.51 12.52
N SER A 68 4.99 -7.73 12.04
CA SER A 68 6.21 -8.49 12.39
C SER A 68 7.45 -8.08 11.59
N GLY A 69 7.33 -7.11 10.68
CA GLY A 69 8.39 -6.61 9.80
C GLY A 69 8.65 -7.49 8.58
N ASN A 70 7.68 -8.32 8.17
CA ASN A 70 7.73 -8.97 6.85
C ASN A 70 7.34 -7.95 5.77
N LEU A 71 7.93 -8.09 4.59
CA LEU A 71 7.64 -7.23 3.44
C LEU A 71 6.84 -8.04 2.42
N LYS A 72 5.64 -7.58 2.07
CA LYS A 72 4.76 -8.20 1.06
C LYS A 72 4.71 -7.31 -0.19
N PHE A 73 4.94 -7.90 -1.35
CA PHE A 73 4.61 -7.29 -2.63
C PHE A 73 3.14 -7.56 -2.94
N ASN A 74 2.37 -6.50 -3.21
CA ASN A 74 0.96 -6.67 -3.52
C ASN A 74 0.76 -7.33 -4.89
N PHE A 75 1.55 -6.95 -5.89
CA PHE A 75 1.51 -7.55 -7.24
C PHE A 75 2.88 -8.11 -7.61
N PRO A 76 3.17 -9.38 -7.30
CA PRO A 76 4.43 -10.01 -7.69
C PRO A 76 4.53 -10.07 -9.21
N GLY A 77 5.62 -9.52 -9.77
CA GLY A 77 5.86 -9.49 -11.21
C GLY A 77 5.22 -8.30 -11.94
N LEU A 78 4.65 -7.34 -11.21
CA LEU A 78 4.34 -6.01 -11.74
C LEU A 78 5.40 -5.05 -11.23
N GLU A 79 6.02 -4.27 -12.11
CA GLU A 79 6.99 -3.26 -11.72
C GLU A 79 6.31 -1.95 -11.30
N VAL A 80 7.01 -1.13 -10.51
CA VAL A 80 6.44 0.10 -9.93
C VAL A 80 5.92 1.06 -11.01
N TRP A 81 6.65 1.19 -12.12
CA TRP A 81 6.27 2.06 -13.24
C TRP A 81 5.10 1.53 -14.07
N GLU A 82 4.68 0.28 -13.87
CA GLU A 82 3.55 -0.34 -14.55
C GLU A 82 2.25 -0.24 -13.73
N MET A 83 2.33 0.27 -12.50
CA MET A 83 1.18 0.42 -11.61
C MET A 83 0.22 1.50 -12.12
N GLY A 84 -1.08 1.20 -12.13
CA GLY A 84 -2.12 2.21 -12.39
C GLY A 84 -2.29 3.16 -11.20
N GLU A 85 -2.32 2.60 -9.99
CA GLU A 85 -2.42 3.35 -8.73
C GLU A 85 -1.21 3.04 -7.86
N SER A 86 -0.60 4.06 -7.27
CA SER A 86 0.61 3.92 -6.44
C SER A 86 0.46 4.44 -5.02
N CYS A 87 -0.62 5.18 -4.72
CA CYS A 87 -0.81 5.85 -3.44
C CYS A 87 -2.26 5.69 -2.95
N VAL A 88 -2.44 5.19 -1.72
CA VAL A 88 -3.76 5.05 -1.10
C VAL A 88 -4.44 6.41 -0.85
N LEU A 89 -3.67 7.47 -0.60
CA LEU A 89 -4.24 8.81 -0.40
C LEU A 89 -4.82 9.36 -1.70
N ASP A 90 -4.19 9.12 -2.85
CA ASP A 90 -4.74 9.55 -4.14
C ASP A 90 -6.03 8.81 -4.49
N VAL A 91 -6.16 7.56 -4.03
CA VAL A 91 -7.40 6.78 -4.16
C VAL A 91 -8.48 7.34 -3.22
N ALA A 92 -8.12 7.65 -1.96
CA ALA A 92 -9.05 8.21 -0.98
C ALA A 92 -9.58 9.60 -1.36
N ASP A 93 -8.71 10.46 -1.92
CA ASP A 93 -9.04 11.83 -2.35
C ASP A 93 -10.16 11.87 -3.43
N ARG A 94 -10.48 10.73 -4.08
CA ARG A 94 -11.55 10.65 -5.10
C ARG A 94 -12.96 10.51 -4.53
N GLY A 95 -13.12 10.51 -3.20
CA GLY A 95 -14.44 10.45 -2.57
C GLY A 95 -14.95 9.04 -2.29
N GLY A 96 -14.04 8.11 -2.00
CA GLY A 96 -14.37 6.73 -1.60
C GLY A 96 -13.94 5.68 -2.63
N ALA A 97 -13.80 4.44 -2.17
CA ALA A 97 -13.42 3.30 -2.98
C ALA A 97 -14.37 2.14 -2.70
N THR A 98 -14.84 1.46 -3.76
CA THR A 98 -15.62 0.23 -3.59
C THR A 98 -14.70 -0.91 -3.16
N PHE A 99 -15.27 -2.02 -2.66
CA PHE A 99 -14.47 -3.22 -2.35
C PHE A 99 -13.74 -3.77 -3.58
N ASP A 100 -14.31 -3.61 -4.78
CA ASP A 100 -13.67 -4.05 -6.00
C ASP A 100 -12.48 -3.16 -6.36
N ASP A 101 -12.58 -1.84 -6.13
CA ASP A 101 -11.47 -0.91 -6.31
C ASP A 101 -10.32 -1.20 -5.32
N VAL A 102 -10.66 -1.41 -4.03
CA VAL A 102 -9.68 -1.75 -2.99
C VAL A 102 -9.01 -3.10 -3.30
N GLY A 103 -9.78 -4.10 -3.71
CA GLY A 103 -9.26 -5.41 -4.10
C GLY A 103 -8.33 -5.33 -5.31
N ALA A 104 -8.69 -4.52 -6.31
CA ALA A 104 -7.88 -4.26 -7.49
C ALA A 104 -6.60 -3.46 -7.19
N ALA A 105 -6.61 -2.58 -6.18
CA ALA A 105 -5.48 -1.74 -5.78
C ALA A 105 -4.50 -2.42 -4.82
N MET A 106 -4.96 -3.35 -3.97
CA MET A 106 -4.13 -4.00 -2.94
C MET A 106 -3.92 -5.51 -3.15
N ASN A 107 -4.46 -6.06 -4.24
CA ASN A 107 -4.48 -7.51 -4.52
C ASN A 107 -5.09 -8.31 -3.36
N LEU A 108 -6.25 -7.88 -2.90
CA LEU A 108 -7.00 -8.53 -1.82
C LEU A 108 -8.27 -9.17 -2.37
N VAL A 109 -8.65 -10.29 -1.76
CA VAL A 109 -9.96 -10.90 -1.98
C VAL A 109 -11.02 -10.17 -1.16
N ARG A 110 -12.26 -10.15 -1.66
CA ARG A 110 -13.39 -9.46 -1.02
C ARG A 110 -13.57 -9.84 0.44
N GLU A 111 -13.47 -11.14 0.75
CA GLU A 111 -13.56 -11.63 2.13
C GLU A 111 -12.47 -11.03 3.04
N ARG A 112 -11.25 -10.87 2.52
CA ARG A 112 -10.16 -10.27 3.29
C ARG A 112 -10.40 -8.77 3.55
N ILE A 113 -10.99 -8.07 2.58
CA ILE A 113 -11.37 -6.67 2.74
C ILE A 113 -12.44 -6.55 3.82
N HIS A 114 -13.46 -7.42 3.78
CA HIS A 114 -14.53 -7.45 4.78
C HIS A 114 -13.99 -7.71 6.20
N GLN A 115 -13.05 -8.65 6.35
CA GLN A 115 -12.39 -8.90 7.65
C GLN A 115 -11.67 -7.66 8.18
N ILE A 116 -10.91 -6.97 7.33
CA ILE A 116 -10.20 -5.74 7.70
C ILE A 116 -11.20 -4.64 8.09
N GLU A 117 -12.29 -4.51 7.36
CA GLU A 117 -13.36 -3.55 7.65
C GLU A 117 -14.01 -3.82 9.01
N CYS A 118 -14.39 -5.06 9.29
CA CYS A 118 -14.95 -5.46 10.58
C CYS A 118 -13.98 -5.15 11.74
N GLU A 119 -12.71 -5.53 11.59
CA GLU A 119 -11.66 -5.22 12.58
C GLU A 119 -11.50 -3.70 12.79
N ALA A 120 -11.54 -2.91 11.72
CA ALA A 120 -11.42 -1.46 11.78
C ALA A 120 -12.63 -0.82 12.47
N ILE A 121 -13.84 -1.23 12.11
CA ILE A 121 -15.09 -0.74 12.73
C ILE A 121 -15.09 -1.03 14.23
N ASP A 122 -14.72 -2.25 14.63
CA ASP A 122 -14.63 -2.61 16.05
C ASP A 122 -13.57 -1.77 16.78
N HIS A 123 -12.43 -1.47 16.14
CA HIS A 123 -11.42 -0.61 16.72
C HIS A 123 -11.93 0.82 16.96
N VAL A 124 -12.63 1.42 15.99
CA VAL A 124 -13.18 2.77 16.10
C VAL A 124 -14.32 2.82 17.12
N ARG A 125 -15.20 1.80 17.13
CA ARG A 125 -16.26 1.62 18.14
C ARG A 125 -15.69 1.63 19.56
N ASN A 126 -14.65 0.84 19.79
CA ASN A 126 -14.05 0.70 21.12
C ASN A 126 -13.33 1.97 21.58
N ARG A 127 -12.88 2.84 20.67
CA ARG A 127 -12.30 4.15 21.01
C ARG A 127 -13.35 5.23 21.27
N GLY A 128 -14.62 4.98 20.93
CA GLY A 128 -15.69 5.98 21.00
C GLY A 128 -15.63 7.02 19.88
N ASP A 129 -14.85 6.76 18.83
CA ASP A 129 -14.60 7.70 17.72
C ASP A 129 -15.65 7.57 16.59
N LEU A 130 -16.70 6.76 16.78
CA LEU A 130 -17.77 6.65 15.81
C LEU A 130 -18.62 7.93 15.80
N VAL A 131 -18.40 8.75 14.77
CA VAL A 131 -19.31 9.82 14.38
C VAL A 131 -20.25 9.27 13.32
N GLU A 132 -21.55 9.59 13.41
CA GLU A 132 -22.47 9.29 12.32
C GLU A 132 -22.00 10.03 11.06
N PHE A 133 -21.67 9.26 10.01
CA PHE A 133 -21.38 9.82 8.71
C PHE A 133 -22.70 10.34 8.12
N ALA A 134 -22.93 11.64 8.20
CA ALA A 134 -23.96 12.32 7.43
C ALA A 134 -23.37 12.61 6.04
N PRO A 135 -23.79 11.92 4.97
CA PRO A 135 -23.33 12.26 3.62
C PRO A 135 -23.78 13.69 3.30
N GLU A 136 -22.84 14.58 3.02
CA GLU A 136 -23.17 15.91 2.51
C GLU A 136 -23.62 15.79 1.04
N GLY A 137 -24.92 15.98 0.80
CA GLY A 137 -25.51 16.16 -0.52
C GLY A 137 -25.89 14.85 -1.24
N GLY A 138 -27.19 14.72 -1.51
CA GLY A 138 -27.76 13.75 -2.46
C GLY A 138 -27.88 14.32 -3.87
#